data_AF-A0A935BCN8-F1
#
_entry.id   AF-A0A935BCN8-F1
#
_cell.length_a   1.000
_cell.length_b   1.000
_cell.length_c   1.000
_cell.angle_alpha   90.00
_cell.angle_beta   90.00
_cell.angle_gamma   90.00
#
_symmetry.space_group_name_H-M   'P 1'
#
loop_
_entity.id
_entity.type
_entity.pdbx_description
1 polymer ?
#
loop_
_entity_poly.entity_id
_entity_poly.type
_entity_poly.pdbx_seq_one_letter_code
_entity_poly.pdbx_strand_id
1 'polypeptide(L)' 'MKRDIFQAIADPTRRAIIALIAIQAMTPNAIAEHFDTSRQAVSKHLRILTECEVIKQEHENAENVKERDYGVYS' A
#
# COMPACT_ATOMS: atom_id res chain seq x y z
N MET A 1 21.20 3.70 9.13
CA MET A 1 21.01 2.25 9.34
C MET A 1 19.86 1.81 8.44
N LYS A 2 20.10 0.93 7.45
CA LYS A 2 19.05 0.41 6.56
C LYS A 2 18.04 -0.31 7.45
N ARG A 3 16.74 0.04 7.36
CA ARG A 3 15.72 -0.66 8.15
C ARG A 3 15.72 -2.14 7.76
N ASP A 4 15.71 -3.02 8.75
CA ASP A 4 15.75 -4.46 8.53
C ASP A 4 14.40 -4.96 7.97
N ILE A 5 14.46 -5.61 6.80
CA ILE A 5 13.29 -6.19 6.13
C ILE A 5 12.54 -7.19 7.01
N PHE A 6 13.27 -7.96 7.83
CA PHE A 6 12.67 -8.94 8.73
C PHE A 6 11.85 -8.23 9.83
N GLN A 7 12.34 -7.11 10.35
CA GLN A 7 11.58 -6.29 11.29
C GLN A 7 10.38 -5.61 10.62
N ALA A 8 10.50 -5.22 9.35
CA ALA A 8 9.38 -4.66 8.60
C ALA A 8 8.24 -5.69 8.44
N ILE A 9 8.52 -6.93 8.08
CA ILE A 9 7.47 -7.95 7.90
C ILE A 9 7.02 -8.62 9.23
N ALA A 10 7.78 -8.47 10.32
CA ALA A 10 7.41 -9.02 11.62
C ALA A 10 6.22 -8.30 12.29
N ASP A 11 5.86 -7.10 11.84
CA ASP A 11 4.74 -6.34 12.38
C ASP A 11 3.39 -6.78 11.78
N PRO A 12 2.38 -7.05 12.63
CA PRO A 12 1.11 -7.59 12.18
C PRO A 12 0.34 -6.63 11.26
N THR A 13 0.38 -5.32 11.54
CA THR A 13 -0.27 -4.31 10.71
C THR A 13 0.38 -4.24 9.32
N ARG A 14 1.72 -4.28 9.25
CA ARG A 14 2.44 -4.32 7.98
C ARG A 14 2.16 -5.59 7.18
N ARG A 15 2.05 -6.76 7.83
CA ARG A 15 1.60 -7.99 7.13
C ARG A 15 0.19 -7.89 6.59
N ALA A 16 -0.74 -7.31 7.36
CA ALA A 16 -2.11 -7.09 6.90
C ALA A 16 -2.15 -6.15 5.69
N ILE A 17 -1.37 -5.05 5.71
CA ILE A 17 -1.23 -4.15 4.57
C ILE A 17 -0.69 -4.90 3.33
N ILE A 18 0.37 -5.71 3.50
CA ILE A 18 0.92 -6.52 2.40
C ILE A 18 -0.13 -7.48 1.86
N ALA A 19 -0.89 -8.14 2.73
CA ALA A 19 -1.95 -9.07 2.33
C ALA A 19 -3.06 -8.37 1.51
N LEU A 20 -3.49 -7.17 1.92
CA LEU A 20 -4.48 -6.38 1.17
C LEU A 20 -3.98 -6.01 -0.22
N ILE A 21 -2.75 -5.48 -0.31
CA ILE A 21 -2.15 -5.06 -1.59
C ILE A 21 -1.86 -6.26 -2.50
N ALA A 22 -1.52 -7.42 -1.92
CA ALA A 22 -1.28 -8.65 -2.67
C ALA A 22 -2.54 -9.18 -3.36
N ILE A 23 -3.73 -8.87 -2.84
CA ILE A 23 -5.00 -9.23 -3.46
C ILE A 23 -5.34 -8.25 -4.58
N GLN A 24 -5.20 -6.95 -4.32
CA GLN A 24 -5.49 -5.90 -5.30
C GLN A 24 -4.66 -4.65 -5.03
N ALA A 25 -4.27 -3.93 -6.08
CA ALA A 25 -3.63 -2.63 -5.93
C ALA A 25 -4.63 -1.63 -5.29
N MET A 26 -4.20 -0.95 -4.22
CA MET A 26 -5.07 -0.03 -3.47
C MET A 26 -4.35 1.28 -3.18
N THR A 27 -5.12 2.37 -3.14
CA THR A 27 -4.60 3.67 -2.69
C THR A 27 -4.37 3.65 -1.17
N PRO A 28 -3.44 4.48 -0.63
CA PRO A 28 -3.23 4.60 0.81
C PRO A 28 -4.50 4.94 1.60
N ASN A 29 -5.41 5.72 0.99
CA ASN A 29 -6.70 6.06 1.59
C ASN A 29 -7.60 4.83 1.72
N ALA A 30 -7.72 4.03 0.65
CA ALA A 30 -8.52 2.80 0.67
C ALA A 30 -7.93 1.78 1.66
N ILE A 31 -6.61 1.63 1.72
CA ILE A 31 -5.95 0.76 2.72
C ILE A 31 -6.32 1.19 4.13
N ALA A 32 -6.33 2.51 4.41
CA ALA A 32 -6.62 3.01 5.74
C ALA A 32 -8.07 2.76 6.20
N GLU A 33 -9.00 2.53 5.29
CA GLU A 33 -10.39 2.16 5.63
C GLU A 33 -10.49 0.73 6.21
N HIS A 34 -9.46 -0.11 6.04
CA HIS A 34 -9.40 -1.47 6.59
C HIS A 34 -8.83 -1.55 8.02
N PHE A 35 -8.47 -0.42 8.64
CA PHE A 35 -7.83 -0.41 9.96
C PHE A 35 -8.51 0.58 10.91
N ASP A 36 -8.65 0.19 12.17
CA ASP A 36 -9.11 1.07 13.26
C ASP A 36 -8.02 2.04 13.74
N THR A 37 -7.25 2.61 12.82
CA THR A 37 -6.14 3.51 13.12
C THR A 37 -6.19 4.76 12.24
N SER A 38 -5.36 5.75 12.56
CA SER A 38 -5.33 6.97 11.76
C SER A 38 -4.69 6.71 10.39
N ARG A 39 -5.13 7.45 9.37
CA ARG A 39 -4.50 7.44 8.04
C ARG A 39 -2.99 7.72 8.12
N GLN A 40 -2.57 8.56 9.06
CA GLN A 40 -1.16 8.88 9.30
C GLN A 40 -0.36 7.67 9.78
N ALA A 41 -0.95 6.82 10.62
CA ALA A 41 -0.32 5.59 11.07
C ALA A 41 -0.16 4.60 9.90
N VAL A 42 -1.18 4.45 9.06
CA VAL A 42 -1.10 3.62 7.84
C VAL A 42 -0.03 4.14 6.87
N SER A 43 0.00 5.45 6.61
CA SER A 43 1.06 6.07 5.79
C SER A 43 2.46 5.84 6.34
N LYS A 44 2.63 5.84 7.66
CA LYS A 44 3.92 5.52 8.29
C LYS A 44 4.32 4.06 8.03
N HIS A 45 3.38 3.12 8.11
CA HIS A 45 3.63 1.72 7.80
C HIS A 45 4.00 1.51 6.33
N LEU A 46 3.27 2.14 5.41
CA LEU A 46 3.58 2.11 3.98
C LEU A 46 4.98 2.64 3.70
N ARG A 47 5.36 3.77 4.32
CA ARG A 47 6.71 4.33 4.20
C ARG A 47 7.80 3.37 4.66
N ILE A 48 7.59 2.69 5.81
CA ILE A 48 8.54 1.68 6.30
C ILE A 48 8.69 0.55 5.28
N LEU A 49 7.57 0.06 4.74
CA LEU A 49 7.58 -1.03 3.76
C LEU A 49 8.30 -0.62 2.46
N THR A 50 8.10 0.61 1.99
CA THR A 50 8.79 1.15 0.81
C THR A 50 10.29 1.33 1.07
N GLU A 51 10.69 1.87 2.22
CA GLU A 51 12.10 2.02 2.60
C GLU A 51 12.83 0.68 2.76
N CYS A 52 12.10 -0.37 3.11
CA CYS A 52 12.60 -1.75 3.15
C CYS A 52 12.46 -2.50 1.82
N GLU A 53 12.04 -1.82 0.75
CA GLU A 53 11.89 -2.38 -0.60
C GLU A 53 10.89 -3.56 -0.67
N VAL A 54 9.97 -3.65 0.32
CA VAL A 54 8.93 -4.70 0.40
C VAL A 54 7.77 -4.40 -0.55
N ILE A 55 7.44 -3.11 -0.70
CA ILE A 55 6.40 -2.63 -1.62
C ILE A 55 6.99 -1.55 -2.51
N LYS A 56 6.43 -1.41 -3.71
CA LYS A 56 6.71 -0.30 -4.61
C LYS A 56 5.49 0.60 -4.65
N GLN A 57 5.71 1.89 -4.48
CA GLN A 57 4.66 2.88 -4.67
C GLN A 57 4.68 3.31 -6.13
N GLU A 58 3.66 2.93 -6.88
CA GLU A 58 3.45 3.47 -8.21
C GLU A 58 2.74 4.82 -8.08
N HIS A 59 3.39 5.86 -8.61
CA HIS A 59 2.75 7.15 -8.78
C HIS A 59 2.01 7.11 -10.11
N GLU A 60 0.72 6.83 -10.05
CA GLU A 60 -0.12 6.98 -11.23
C GLU A 60 -0.31 8.49 -11.46
N ASN A 61 0.37 9.03 -12.48
CA ASN A 61 0.11 10.39 -12.94
C ASN A 61 -1.38 10.49 -13.31
N ALA A 62 -2.01 11.62 -13.01
CA ALA A 62 -3.45 11.84 -13.23
C ALA A 62 -3.91 11.63 -14.69
N GLU A 63 -2.97 11.54 -15.64
CA GLU A 63 -3.19 11.18 -17.04
C GLU A 63 -3.51 9.69 -17.26
N ASN A 64 -2.94 8.78 -16.46
CA ASN A 64 -3.08 7.32 -16.63
C ASN A 64 -4.35 6.75 -15.97
N VAL A 65 -4.98 7.50 -15.06
CA VAL A 65 -6.20 7.06 -14.35
C VAL A 65 -7.41 7.01 -15.30
N LYS A 66 -7.41 7.81 -16.38
CA LYS A 66 -8.55 7.91 -17.30
C LYS A 66 -8.76 6.70 -18.21
N GLU A 67 -7.80 5.79 -18.35
CA GLU A 67 -7.93 4.62 -19.23
C GLU A 67 -8.39 3.35 -18.53
N ARG A 68 -8.30 3.24 -17.19
CA ARG A 68 -8.64 1.99 -16.49
C ARG A 68 -10.14 1.78 -16.23
N ASP A 69 -10.96 2.82 -16.37
CA ASP A 69 -12.42 2.75 -16.12
C ASP A 69 -13.26 2.41 -17.38
N TYR A 70 -12.67 2.29 -18.57
CA TYR A 70 -13.42 2.05 -19.83
C TYR A 70 -13.41 0.60 -20.32
N GLY A 71 -13.22 -0.37 -19.43
CA GLY A 71 -12.75 -1.69 -19.82
C GLY A 71 -13.60 -2.91 -19.48
N VAL A 72 -14.84 -2.86 -18.99
CA VAL A 72 -15.69 -4.08 -18.92
C VAL A 72 -17.20 -3.76 -18.92
N TYR A 73 -17.79 -3.64 -20.10
CA TYR A 73 -19.17 -4.07 -20.34
C TYR A 73 -19.17 -4.81 -21.68
N SER A 74 -19.06 -6.14 -21.61
CA SER A 74 -19.39 -7.07 -22.70
C SER A 74 -20.70 -7.76 -22.34
#